data_AF-A0A955LU31-F1
#
_entry.id   AF-A0A955LU31-F1
#
_cell.length_a   1.000
_cell.length_b   1.000
_cell.length_c   1.000
_cell.angle_alpha   90.00
_cell.angle_beta   90.00
_cell.angle_gamma   90.00
#
_symmetry.space_group_name_H-M   'P 1'
#
loop_
_entity.id
_entity.type
_entity.pdbx_description
1 polymer ?
#
loop_
_entity_poly.entity_id
_entity_poly.type
_entity_poly.pdbx_seq_one_letter_code
_entity_poly.pdbx_strand_id
1 'polypeptide(L)'
;FESDEFSELKLSGIIDTMAGFPDRHLPTWDNQNPYIQSHRTRFPDRRVDLILLNASAGLNFNVELSEIVFTIPDSKNIYVSDHYGVSSVLRLKI
;
A
#
# COMPACT_ATOMS: atom_id res chain seq x y z
N PHE A 1 -7.61 -10.71 4.39
CA PHE A 1 -7.99 -9.82 5.50
C PHE A 1 -8.86 -8.72 4.93
N GLU A 2 -10.16 -8.96 4.81
CA GLU A 2 -11.14 -7.88 4.70
C GLU A 2 -11.77 -7.80 6.08
N SER A 3 -11.29 -6.87 6.93
CA SER A 3 -12.04 -6.55 8.15
C SER A 3 -13.28 -5.75 7.74
N ASP A 4 -14.34 -5.85 8.54
CA ASP A 4 -15.64 -5.23 8.26
C ASP A 4 -15.53 -3.71 7.99
N GLU A 5 -14.54 -3.02 8.57
CA GLU A 5 -14.33 -1.58 8.35
C GLU A 5 -13.92 -1.23 6.91
N PHE A 6 -13.19 -2.13 6.23
CA PHE A 6 -12.82 -1.92 4.82
C PHE A 6 -14.00 -2.15 3.87
N SER A 7 -14.92 -3.02 4.25
CA SER A 7 -16.16 -3.25 3.50
C SER A 7 -17.01 -1.97 3.52
N GLU A 8 -17.08 -1.26 4.64
CA GLU A 8 -17.77 0.03 4.73
C GLU A 8 -17.12 1.10 3.85
N LEU A 9 -15.79 1.18 3.81
CA LEU A 9 -15.08 2.10 2.91
C LEU A 9 -15.40 1.80 1.44
N LYS A 10 -15.41 0.53 1.02
CA LYS A 10 -15.83 0.14 -0.33
C LYS A 10 -17.27 0.55 -0.64
N LEU A 11 -18.20 0.37 0.31
CA LEU A 11 -19.60 0.76 0.16
C LEU A 11 -19.79 2.28 0.05
N SER A 12 -18.89 3.08 0.65
CA SER A 12 -18.90 4.54 0.53
C SER A 12 -18.33 5.09 -0.79
N GLY A 13 -18.00 4.21 -1.75
CA GLY A 13 -17.43 4.62 -3.03
C GLY A 13 -15.96 5.02 -2.92
N ILE A 14 -15.21 4.44 -1.99
CA ILE A 14 -13.76 4.59 -1.92
C ILE A 14 -13.10 3.41 -2.63
N ILE A 15 -12.12 3.72 -3.48
CA ILE A 15 -11.38 2.77 -4.30
C ILE A 15 -9.95 2.69 -3.74
N ASP A 16 -9.48 1.46 -3.51
CA ASP A 16 -8.06 1.23 -3.29
C ASP A 16 -7.30 1.31 -4.61
N THR A 17 -6.39 2.27 -4.72
CA THR A 17 -5.62 2.50 -5.95
C THR A 17 -4.77 1.29 -6.37
N MET A 18 -4.43 0.40 -5.44
CA MET A 18 -3.67 -0.81 -5.74
C MET A 18 -4.52 -1.97 -6.26
N ALA A 19 -5.85 -1.93 -6.15
CA ALA A 19 -6.70 -3.10 -6.42
C ALA A 19 -6.49 -3.73 -7.82
N GLY A 20 -6.13 -2.91 -8.81
CA GLY A 20 -5.86 -3.33 -10.19
C GLY A 20 -4.40 -3.72 -10.50
N PHE A 21 -3.47 -3.59 -9.55
CA PHE A 21 -2.03 -3.71 -9.80
C PHE A 21 -1.42 -5.01 -9.23
N PRO A 22 -0.29 -5.49 -9.79
CA PRO A 22 0.32 -6.76 -9.38
C PRO A 22 0.66 -6.83 -7.88
N ASP A 23 1.15 -5.72 -7.33
CA ASP A 23 1.64 -5.63 -5.94
C ASP A 23 0.54 -5.62 -4.89
N ARG A 24 -0.75 -5.67 -5.27
CA ARG A 24 -1.89 -5.55 -4.35
C ARG A 24 -1.90 -6.56 -3.19
N HIS A 25 -1.21 -7.68 -3.36
CA HIS A 25 -1.12 -8.77 -2.38
C HIS A 25 0.17 -8.73 -1.57
N LEU A 26 1.13 -7.87 -1.95
CA LEU A 26 2.38 -7.74 -1.23
C LEU A 26 2.15 -6.96 0.08
N PRO A 27 2.86 -7.32 1.16
CA PRO A 27 2.76 -6.61 2.43
C PRO A 27 3.48 -5.26 2.36
N THR A 28 2.98 -4.27 3.11
CA THR A 28 3.74 -3.05 3.43
C THR A 28 4.35 -3.13 4.82
N TRP A 29 3.82 -4.02 5.68
CA TRP A 29 4.45 -4.48 6.91
C TRP A 29 4.90 -5.93 6.73
N ASP A 30 6.21 -6.16 6.70
CA ASP A 30 6.83 -7.45 6.40
C ASP A 30 7.81 -7.85 7.50
N ASN A 31 7.52 -8.93 8.24
CA ASN A 31 8.42 -9.42 9.28
C ASN A 31 9.76 -9.93 8.74
N GLN A 32 9.96 -10.06 7.44
CA GLN A 32 11.28 -10.34 6.87
C GLN A 32 12.18 -9.10 6.79
N ASN A 33 11.62 -7.88 6.89
CA ASN A 33 12.40 -6.65 6.98
C ASN A 33 13.26 -6.67 8.26
N PRO A 34 14.60 -6.63 8.16
CA PRO A 34 15.50 -6.61 9.30
C PRO A 34 15.22 -5.48 10.30
N TYR A 35 14.68 -4.35 9.84
CA TYR A 35 14.32 -3.22 10.70
C TYR A 35 13.21 -3.61 11.70
N ILE A 36 12.24 -4.43 11.28
CA ILE A 36 11.18 -4.97 12.15
C ILE A 36 11.74 -5.92 13.21
N GLN A 37 12.90 -6.56 12.99
CA GLN A 37 13.44 -7.51 13.97
C GLN A 37 13.74 -6.87 15.33
N SER A 38 13.99 -5.55 15.34
CA SER A 38 14.19 -4.76 16.57
C SER A 38 12.89 -4.47 17.34
N HIS A 39 11.72 -4.68 16.73
CA HIS A 39 10.43 -4.39 17.34
C HIS A 39 10.01 -5.50 18.30
N ARG A 40 9.54 -5.09 19.49
CA ARG A 40 8.98 -6.01 20.49
C ARG A 40 7.63 -6.58 20.06
N THR A 41 6.82 -5.78 19.37
CA THR A 41 5.51 -6.19 18.85
C THR A 41 5.66 -6.58 17.39
N ARG A 42 5.14 -7.76 17.03
CA ARG A 42 5.10 -8.24 15.64
C ARG A 42 3.65 -8.48 15.25
N PHE A 43 3.21 -7.82 14.20
CA PHE A 43 1.93 -8.12 13.55
C PHE A 43 2.16 -9.13 12.43
N PRO A 44 1.16 -9.94 12.03
CA PRO A 44 1.25 -10.76 10.83
C PRO A 44 1.59 -9.91 9.60
N ASP A 45 2.31 -10.49 8.63
CA ASP A 45 2.63 -9.80 7.37
C ASP A 45 1.34 -9.35 6.69
N ARG A 46 1.23 -8.05 6.38
CA ARG A 46 0.01 -7.47 5.84
C ARG A 46 0.27 -6.14 5.14
N ARG A 47 -0.64 -5.79 4.24
CA ARG A 47 -0.72 -4.45 3.66
C ARG A 47 -1.61 -3.58 4.55
N VAL A 48 -0.99 -2.65 5.25
CA VAL A 48 -1.67 -1.70 6.16
C VAL A 48 -1.55 -0.26 5.69
N ASP A 49 -0.62 0.01 4.77
CA ASP A 49 -0.43 1.30 4.14
C ASP A 49 -1.18 1.32 2.81
N LEU A 50 -1.98 2.34 2.59
CA LEU A 50 -2.97 2.38 1.52
C LEU A 50 -3.02 3.79 0.92
N ILE A 51 -3.20 3.86 -0.39
CA ILE A 51 -3.64 5.08 -1.06
C ILE A 51 -5.06 4.82 -1.56
N LEU A 52 -6.00 5.58 -0.99
CA LEU A 52 -7.42 5.48 -1.29
C LEU A 52 -7.87 6.67 -2.13
N LEU A 53 -8.70 6.40 -3.13
CA LEU A 53 -9.26 7.40 -4.03
C LEU A 53 -10.78 7.38 -3.93
N ASN A 54 -11.41 8.55 -3.81
CA ASN A 54 -12.86 8.66 -3.93
C ASN A 54 -13.29 8.31 -5.37
N ALA A 55 -14.35 7.51 -5.55
CA ALA A 55 -14.87 7.11 -6.85
C ALA A 55 -15.23 8.30 -7.74
N SER A 56 -15.69 9.42 -7.16
CA SER A 56 -15.94 10.66 -7.91
C SER A 56 -14.64 11.26 -8.47
N ALA A 57 -13.52 11.16 -7.74
CA ALA A 57 -12.21 11.53 -8.27
C ALA A 57 -11.75 10.54 -9.35
N GLY A 58 -12.12 9.27 -9.25
CA GLY A 58 -11.96 8.28 -10.32
C GLY A 58 -12.66 8.63 -11.64
N LEU A 59 -13.61 9.57 -11.66
CA LEU A 59 -14.19 10.10 -12.91
C LEU A 59 -13.21 11.02 -13.66
N ASN A 60 -12.34 11.72 -12.92
CA ASN A 60 -11.40 12.71 -13.46
C ASN A 60 -9.97 12.18 -13.56
N PHE A 61 -9.63 11.13 -12.82
CA PHE A 61 -8.28 10.58 -12.79
C PHE A 61 -8.25 9.10 -13.20
N ASN A 62 -7.20 8.70 -13.91
CA ASN A 62 -6.78 7.32 -14.10
C ASN A 62 -5.63 7.01 -13.15
N VAL A 63 -5.68 5.87 -12.45
CA VAL A 63 -4.50 5.32 -11.77
C VAL A 63 -3.67 4.62 -12.83
N GLU A 64 -2.50 5.16 -13.17
CA GLU A 64 -1.63 4.60 -14.22
C GLU A 64 -0.67 3.55 -13.67
N LEU A 65 -0.20 3.79 -12.44
CA LEU A 65 0.73 2.93 -11.73
C LEU A 65 0.36 2.97 -10.24
N SER A 66 0.43 1.82 -9.59
CA SER A 66 0.42 1.71 -8.13
C SER A 66 1.29 0.54 -7.72
N GLU A 67 2.26 0.79 -6.84
CA GLU A 67 3.34 -0.15 -6.53
C GLU A 67 3.82 0.01 -5.08
N ILE A 68 4.45 -1.05 -4.55
CA ILE A 68 5.17 -0.96 -3.28
C ILE A 68 6.60 -0.51 -3.54
N VAL A 69 7.03 0.52 -2.83
CA VAL A 69 8.35 1.14 -2.98
C VAL A 69 9.20 0.95 -1.72
N PHE A 70 10.51 1.17 -1.85
CA PHE A 70 11.48 1.02 -0.77
C PHE A 70 11.61 -0.41 -0.22
N THR A 71 11.36 -1.42 -1.07
CA THR A 71 11.52 -2.85 -0.77
C THR A 71 12.97 -3.33 -0.83
N ILE A 72 13.88 -2.49 -1.34
CA ILE A 72 15.30 -2.79 -1.51
C ILE A 72 16.09 -1.94 -0.50
N PRO A 73 16.95 -2.55 0.33
CA PRO A 73 17.78 -1.80 1.26
C PRO A 73 18.92 -1.07 0.55
N ASP A 74 19.56 -0.15 1.26
CA ASP A 74 20.75 0.53 0.76
C ASP A 74 21.99 -0.41 0.67
N SER A 75 23.13 0.14 0.24
CA SER A 75 24.39 -0.63 0.12
C SER A 75 24.94 -1.17 1.44
N LYS A 76 24.40 -0.75 2.59
CA LYS A 76 24.74 -1.25 3.92
C LYS A 76 23.68 -2.22 4.44
N ASN A 77 22.76 -2.67 3.58
CA ASN A 77 21.63 -3.53 3.92
C ASN A 77 20.68 -2.89 4.95
N ILE A 78 20.56 -1.56 4.93
CA ILE A 78 19.67 -0.79 5.81
C ILE A 78 18.40 -0.45 5.03
N TYR A 79 17.25 -0.84 5.58
CA TYR A 79 15.94 -0.41 5.10
C TYR A 79 15.62 0.97 5.67
N VAL A 80 14.89 1.77 4.90
CA VAL A 80 14.54 3.16 5.27
C VAL A 80 13.51 3.24 6.40
N SER A 81 12.75 2.16 6.64
CA SER A 81 11.66 2.08 7.60
C SER A 81 11.32 0.60 7.89
N ASP A 82 10.58 0.33 8.97
CA ASP A 82 9.89 -0.94 9.22
C ASP A 82 8.76 -1.19 8.22
N HIS A 83 8.21 -0.13 7.63
CA HIS A 83 7.22 -0.21 6.56
C HIS A 83 7.84 -0.01 5.18
N TYR A 84 7.37 -0.74 4.18
CA TYR A 84 7.54 -0.36 2.78
C TYR A 84 6.52 0.73 2.41
N GLY A 85 6.89 1.59 1.46
CA GLY A 85 6.00 2.66 1.00
C GLY A 85 5.00 2.17 -0.04
N VAL A 86 3.91 2.90 -0.23
CA VAL A 86 3.00 2.75 -1.37
C VAL A 86 3.09 4.01 -2.21
N SER A 87 3.22 3.84 -3.53
CA SER A 87 3.25 4.93 -4.50
C SER A 87 2.13 4.76 -5.51
N SER A 88 1.50 5.85 -5.93
CA SER A 88 0.51 5.83 -7.00
C SER A 88 0.68 7.03 -7.92
N VAL A 89 0.61 6.78 -9.23
CA VAL A 89 0.63 7.81 -10.27
C VAL A 89 -0.79 8.00 -10.79
N LEU A 90 -1.32 9.20 -10.60
CA LEU A 90 -2.64 9.61 -11.09
C LEU A 90 -2.49 10.52 -12.31
N ARG A 91 -3.15 10.16 -13.41
CA ARG A 91 -3.25 11.01 -14.60
C ARG A 91 -4.63 11.64 -14.71
N LEU A 92 -4.69 12.95 -14.90
CA LEU A 92 -5.92 13.65 -15.23
C LEU A 92 -6.44 13.19 -16.61
N LYS A 93 -7.71 12.82 -16.67
CA LYS A 93 -8.44 12.53 -17.90
C LYS A 93 -8.77 13.86 -18.56
N ILE A 94 -8.13 14.13 -19.70
CA ILE A 94 -8.34 15.34 -20.52
C ILE A 94 -9.04 14.92 -21.80
#